data_AF-A0A4Z1FXJ1-F1
#
_entry.id   AF-A0A4Z1FXJ1-F1
#
_cell.length_a   1.000
_cell.length_b   1.000
_cell.length_c   1.000
_cell.angle_alpha   90.00
_cell.angle_beta   90.00
_cell.angle_gamma   90.00
#
_symmetry.space_group_name_H-M   'P 1'
#
loop_
_entity.id
_entity.type
_entity.pdbx_description
1 polymer ?
#
loop_
_entity_poly.entity_id
_entity_poly.type
_entity_poly.pdbx_seq_one_letter_code
_entity_poly.pdbx_strand_id
1 'polypeptide(L)'
;MAPDPSSLTSGITFNSVPLRESFCDPYLDALVELYKDDDHSKLDESHANRVENVGTESFDPPDDDFIHEDIVSNNSSINNRLLTESSTYMYEQEPFDAYRCKFNQLCIDIGLGEPSIIERMDGGSYNRVIGLSFRSESGIQRRVLRIPREWDAKWSKQTDIQNQAEITMWLQRFAVLRVPKVLAIDTTAANSLKSPYVLQERIQGIPLDNLTFEIPEQLPMSTRLEVLKTIAEFIIELERTTLDKPGKLVGTHSVPWTSTSIDSFTPRIEFAGFSPNSMESAPSPETQDLPSLLSTMIKAHQTNRTQDDAQWEMLQVVLGEMVARDCFKSSDSINFLWHWDLEPRHIFVGKSESGKWEVSGVIDWDDVKSMPLVLTRAPRSWLWFYEERFEYCNNFTFPWNGDYDAPLDLPLNQDVTIVKEYFDRIMQEADPTYMDDTYGRGFWIRRLARFARDGFYSPWDFRRYEKFIEDWNNYIGDVGSIYGENMYHILLDDVRDNHMQGG
;
A
#
# COMPACT_ATOMS: atom_id res chain seq x y z
N MET A 1 41.58 19.51 -6.67
CA MET A 1 40.36 20.30 -6.39
C MET A 1 39.31 19.30 -5.93
N ALA A 2 39.00 19.29 -4.64
CA ALA A 2 37.92 18.45 -4.11
C ALA A 2 36.57 19.10 -4.47
N PRO A 3 35.53 18.33 -4.83
CA PRO A 3 34.24 18.91 -5.14
C PRO A 3 33.52 19.34 -3.86
N ASP A 4 32.84 20.47 -3.96
CA ASP A 4 32.08 21.13 -2.92
C ASP A 4 30.84 20.28 -2.53
N PRO A 5 30.66 19.91 -1.24
CA PRO A 5 29.53 19.08 -0.81
C PRO A 5 28.19 19.85 -0.70
N SER A 6 28.12 21.11 -1.12
CA SER A 6 26.92 21.95 -0.98
C SER A 6 25.92 21.92 -2.14
N SER A 7 26.13 21.12 -3.20
CA SER A 7 25.31 21.22 -4.44
C SER A 7 24.29 20.10 -4.69
N LEU A 8 23.87 19.31 -3.69
CA LEU A 8 22.95 18.16 -3.91
C LEU A 8 21.68 18.14 -3.04
N THR A 9 21.29 19.27 -2.44
CA THR A 9 20.01 19.40 -1.70
C THR A 9 18.93 20.20 -2.43
N SER A 10 19.12 20.55 -3.71
CA SER A 10 18.10 21.21 -4.52
C SER A 10 17.13 20.18 -5.09
N GLY A 11 16.03 19.91 -4.39
CA GLY A 11 15.02 18.97 -4.90
C GLY A 11 13.80 18.67 -4.02
N ILE A 12 13.60 19.42 -2.94
CA ILE A 12 12.45 19.19 -2.07
C ILE A 12 11.86 20.54 -1.72
N THR A 13 10.69 20.84 -2.30
CA THR A 13 9.89 22.00 -1.95
C THR A 13 8.72 21.57 -1.08
N PHE A 14 8.70 22.03 0.17
CA PHE A 14 7.47 22.08 0.94
C PHE A 14 6.71 23.33 0.49
N ASN A 15 5.65 23.13 -0.29
CA ASN A 15 4.63 24.17 -0.39
C ASN A 15 3.86 24.17 0.93
N SER A 16 4.31 24.95 1.90
CA SER A 16 3.52 25.30 3.08
C SER A 16 2.38 26.21 2.64
N VAL A 17 1.36 25.66 1.98
CA VAL A 17 0.07 26.32 1.87
C VAL A 17 -0.47 26.35 3.30
N PRO A 18 -0.80 27.52 3.86
CA PRO A 18 -1.44 27.58 5.17
C PRO A 18 -2.65 26.65 5.12
N LEU A 19 -2.77 25.72 6.07
CA LEU A 19 -4.06 25.09 6.34
C LEU A 19 -5.07 26.24 6.40
N ARG A 20 -6.00 26.27 5.44
CA ARG A 20 -7.19 27.10 5.59
C ARG A 20 -7.71 26.76 6.98
N GLU A 21 -7.82 27.76 7.86
CA GLU A 21 -8.40 27.55 9.18
C GLU A 21 -9.63 26.67 8.99
N SER A 22 -9.64 25.53 9.68
CA SER A 22 -10.71 24.54 9.71
C SER A 22 -12.04 25.27 9.64
N PHE A 23 -12.68 25.28 8.47
CA PHE A 23 -14.07 25.66 8.40
C PHE A 23 -14.82 24.50 9.04
N CYS A 24 -15.11 24.65 10.34
CA CYS A 24 -16.07 23.81 11.04
C CYS A 24 -17.34 23.81 10.20
N ASP A 25 -17.63 22.69 9.54
CA ASP A 25 -18.95 22.43 8.97
C ASP A 25 -19.89 22.18 10.16
N PRO A 26 -20.85 23.07 10.44
CA PRO A 26 -21.82 22.87 11.52
C PRO A 26 -22.59 21.56 11.38
N TYR A 27 -22.70 21.02 10.17
CA TYR A 27 -23.35 19.74 9.91
C TYR A 27 -22.54 18.54 10.42
N LEU A 28 -21.21 18.58 10.28
CA LEU A 28 -20.34 17.49 10.74
C LEU A 28 -20.11 17.54 12.24
N ASP A 29 -19.91 18.74 12.79
CA ASP A 29 -19.92 18.92 14.24
C ASP A 29 -21.28 18.51 14.79
N ALA A 30 -22.39 18.82 14.11
CA ALA A 30 -23.71 18.33 14.51
C ALA A 30 -23.85 16.80 14.39
N LEU A 31 -23.27 16.13 13.38
CA LEU A 31 -23.27 14.67 13.31
C LEU A 31 -22.45 14.07 14.47
N VAL A 32 -21.25 14.59 14.72
CA VAL A 32 -20.40 14.16 15.84
C VAL A 32 -21.10 14.40 17.18
N GLU A 33 -21.76 15.54 17.37
CA GLU A 33 -22.55 15.86 18.57
C GLU A 33 -23.81 14.99 18.68
N LEU A 34 -24.52 14.71 17.59
CA LEU A 34 -25.67 13.78 17.56
C LEU A 34 -25.29 12.38 18.04
N TYR A 35 -24.06 11.93 17.74
CA TYR A 35 -23.54 10.63 18.18
C TYR A 35 -22.80 10.67 19.52
N LYS A 36 -22.62 11.84 20.16
CA LYS A 36 -22.08 11.93 21.52
C LYS A 36 -23.12 11.60 22.59
N ASP A 37 -24.40 11.72 22.27
CA ASP A 37 -25.50 11.60 23.22
C ASP A 37 -26.14 10.20 23.28
N ASP A 38 -25.68 9.21 22.49
CA ASP A 38 -26.25 7.84 22.38
C ASP A 38 -27.79 7.81 22.12
N ASP A 39 -28.40 8.95 21.75
CA ASP A 39 -29.83 9.10 21.54
C ASP A 39 -30.18 8.86 20.07
N HIS A 40 -30.38 7.59 19.72
CA HIS A 40 -30.72 7.14 18.36
C HIS A 40 -32.12 7.58 17.85
N SER A 41 -32.83 8.46 18.57
CA SER A 41 -34.24 8.76 18.31
C SER A 41 -34.53 9.91 17.32
N LYS A 42 -33.53 10.47 16.63
CA LYS A 42 -33.71 11.73 15.85
C LYS A 42 -33.32 11.70 14.37
N LEU A 43 -33.18 10.53 13.75
CA LEU A 43 -33.09 10.45 12.29
C LEU A 43 -34.48 10.21 11.70
N ASP A 44 -35.06 11.27 11.15
CA ASP A 44 -36.33 11.26 10.42
C ASP A 44 -36.15 10.47 9.10
N GLU A 45 -36.75 9.29 9.00
CA GLU A 45 -36.66 8.32 7.89
C GLU A 45 -37.34 8.78 6.58
N SER A 46 -37.75 10.04 6.45
CA SER A 46 -38.68 10.47 5.40
C SER A 46 -38.08 10.73 4.00
N HIS A 47 -36.80 10.43 3.73
CA HIS A 47 -36.20 10.69 2.41
C HIS A 47 -35.47 9.54 1.72
N ALA A 48 -35.36 8.36 2.32
CA ALA A 48 -34.71 7.20 1.69
C ALA A 48 -35.72 6.08 1.41
N ASN A 49 -36.67 6.30 0.49
CA ASN A 49 -37.34 5.21 -0.24
C ASN A 49 -38.28 5.77 -1.33
N ARG A 50 -37.77 5.92 -2.55
CA ARG A 50 -38.61 5.90 -3.75
C ARG A 50 -37.82 5.40 -4.95
N VAL A 51 -37.65 4.08 -5.02
CA VAL A 51 -37.40 3.38 -6.29
C VAL A 51 -38.51 2.34 -6.42
N GLU A 52 -39.27 2.46 -7.52
CA GLU A 52 -40.42 1.61 -7.83
C GLU A 52 -39.95 0.19 -8.18
N ASN A 53 -40.58 -0.80 -7.55
CA ASN A 53 -40.44 -2.22 -7.85
C ASN A 53 -40.85 -2.53 -9.29
N VAL A 54 -39.94 -3.15 -10.06
CA VAL A 54 -40.29 -3.87 -11.29
C VAL A 54 -39.71 -5.29 -11.22
N GLY A 55 -40.62 -6.26 -11.03
CA GLY A 55 -40.53 -7.64 -11.54
C GLY A 55 -39.36 -8.53 -11.08
N THR A 56 -39.53 -9.24 -9.97
CA THR A 56 -38.76 -10.47 -9.69
C THR A 56 -39.42 -11.63 -10.42
N GLU A 57 -38.84 -12.05 -11.55
CA GLU A 57 -39.06 -13.40 -12.08
C GLU A 57 -38.07 -14.36 -11.42
N SER A 58 -38.62 -15.42 -10.82
CA SER A 58 -37.91 -16.51 -10.18
C SER A 58 -37.18 -17.37 -11.22
N PHE A 59 -35.86 -17.45 -11.12
CA PHE A 59 -35.07 -18.48 -11.79
C PHE A 59 -34.52 -19.44 -10.73
N ASP A 60 -34.93 -20.70 -10.82
CA ASP A 60 -34.34 -21.81 -10.08
C ASP A 60 -32.88 -22.01 -10.55
N PRO A 61 -31.94 -22.33 -9.65
CA PRO A 61 -30.57 -22.67 -10.04
C PRO A 61 -30.53 -24.08 -10.66
N PRO A 62 -29.67 -24.33 -11.68
CA PRO A 62 -29.47 -25.67 -12.18
C PRO A 62 -28.61 -26.48 -11.20
N ASP A 63 -29.05 -27.72 -10.95
CA ASP A 63 -28.21 -28.81 -10.46
C ASP A 63 -27.10 -29.08 -11.48
N ASP A 64 -25.84 -29.12 -11.04
CA ASP A 64 -24.81 -29.89 -11.74
C ASP A 64 -23.75 -30.41 -10.77
N ASP A 65 -23.80 -31.73 -10.60
CA ASP A 65 -22.80 -32.60 -10.01
C ASP A 65 -21.57 -32.70 -10.94
N PHE A 66 -20.39 -32.24 -10.52
CA PHE A 66 -19.12 -32.72 -11.09
C PHE A 66 -17.99 -32.81 -10.04
N ILE A 67 -17.85 -34.04 -9.53
CA ILE A 67 -16.63 -34.84 -9.31
C ILE A 67 -15.33 -34.08 -8.99
N HIS A 68 -14.86 -34.31 -7.77
CA HIS A 68 -13.51 -34.09 -7.26
C HIS A 68 -12.40 -34.65 -8.16
N GLU A 69 -11.45 -33.80 -8.57
CA GLU A 69 -10.06 -34.18 -8.75
C GLU A 69 -9.14 -33.15 -8.08
N ASP A 70 -8.25 -33.67 -7.22
CA ASP A 70 -7.33 -32.96 -6.35
C ASP A 70 -6.33 -32.09 -7.14
N ILE A 71 -6.47 -30.77 -7.04
CA ILE A 71 -5.35 -29.82 -7.17
C ILE A 71 -5.50 -28.78 -6.05
N VAL A 72 -4.56 -28.83 -5.11
CA VAL A 72 -4.46 -27.96 -3.93
C VAL A 72 -4.43 -26.49 -4.37
N SER A 73 -5.57 -25.83 -4.21
CA SER A 73 -5.74 -24.39 -4.30
C SER A 73 -5.13 -23.75 -3.04
N ASN A 74 -4.05 -23.00 -3.21
CA ASN A 74 -3.36 -22.23 -2.16
C ASN A 74 -4.05 -20.90 -1.80
N ASN A 75 -5.36 -20.79 -2.03
CA ASN A 75 -6.16 -19.65 -1.56
C ASN A 75 -7.01 -20.08 -0.37
N SER A 76 -6.37 -20.10 0.80
CA SER A 76 -7.06 -20.05 2.09
C SER A 76 -6.37 -19.00 2.96
N SER A 77 -6.91 -17.78 2.95
CA SER A 77 -6.80 -16.82 4.07
C SER A 77 -7.50 -17.34 5.34
N ILE A 78 -8.03 -18.57 5.32
CA ILE A 78 -8.34 -19.35 6.51
C ILE A 78 -7.04 -19.95 7.05
N ASN A 79 -6.31 -19.18 7.85
CA ASN A 79 -5.40 -19.74 8.83
C ASN A 79 -5.66 -19.10 10.19
N ASN A 80 -6.62 -19.71 10.89
CA ASN A 80 -6.50 -20.07 12.29
C ASN A 80 -5.54 -19.19 13.12
N ARG A 81 -6.14 -18.20 13.78
CA ARG A 81 -5.70 -17.59 15.04
C ARG A 81 -5.56 -18.59 16.21
N LEU A 82 -5.30 -19.86 15.91
CA LEU A 82 -4.92 -20.89 16.87
C LEU A 82 -3.39 -20.92 16.95
N LEU A 83 -2.88 -20.30 18.02
CA LEU A 83 -1.57 -20.56 18.62
C LEU A 83 -0.37 -20.24 17.70
N THR A 84 0.09 -18.99 17.75
CA THR A 84 1.46 -18.45 17.97
C THR A 84 2.74 -19.27 17.67
N GLU A 85 2.70 -20.49 17.14
CA GLU A 85 3.84 -21.28 16.67
C GLU A 85 4.08 -21.16 15.15
N SER A 86 3.07 -20.74 14.37
CA SER A 86 3.03 -20.94 12.90
C SER A 86 4.05 -20.16 12.07
N SER A 87 4.33 -18.88 12.32
CA SER A 87 5.20 -18.09 11.42
C SER A 87 6.70 -18.44 11.50
N THR A 88 7.13 -19.25 12.46
CA THR A 88 8.51 -19.77 12.48
C THR A 88 8.59 -21.10 11.73
N TYR A 89 7.57 -21.94 11.86
CA TYR A 89 7.44 -23.20 11.13
C TYR A 89 7.19 -22.97 9.63
N MET A 90 6.33 -22.00 9.28
CA MET A 90 5.99 -21.65 7.89
C MET A 90 7.21 -21.24 7.04
N TYR A 91 8.25 -20.68 7.66
CA TYR A 91 9.47 -20.24 7.00
C TYR A 91 10.71 -21.04 7.41
N GLU A 92 10.52 -22.20 8.06
CA GLU A 92 11.58 -23.12 8.50
C GLU A 92 12.72 -22.47 9.31
N GLN A 93 12.42 -21.38 10.02
CA GLN A 93 13.42 -20.65 10.78
C GLN A 93 13.67 -21.31 12.14
N GLU A 94 14.86 -21.08 12.71
CA GLU A 94 15.19 -21.60 14.04
C GLU A 94 14.16 -21.09 15.08
N PRO A 95 13.60 -21.97 15.93
CA PRO A 95 12.60 -21.63 16.94
C PRO A 95 13.00 -20.47 17.84
N PHE A 96 12.03 -19.64 18.25
CA PHE A 96 12.28 -18.45 19.07
C PHE A 96 13.09 -18.73 20.34
N ASP A 97 12.74 -19.80 21.07
CA ASP A 97 13.43 -20.15 22.33
C ASP A 97 14.88 -20.55 22.12
N ALA A 98 15.18 -21.27 21.04
CA ALA A 98 16.56 -21.63 20.68
C ALA A 98 17.37 -20.39 20.24
N TYR A 99 16.72 -19.45 19.56
CA TYR A 99 17.35 -18.22 19.06
C TYR A 99 17.57 -17.14 20.11
N ARG A 100 16.92 -17.26 21.29
CA ARG A 100 16.92 -16.22 22.32
C ARG A 100 18.31 -15.84 22.82
N CYS A 101 19.21 -16.82 22.93
CA CYS A 101 20.59 -16.58 23.36
C CYS A 101 21.37 -15.72 22.35
N LYS A 102 21.10 -15.87 21.04
CA LYS A 102 21.71 -15.05 19.98
C LYS A 102 21.27 -13.60 20.06
N PHE A 103 20.00 -13.34 20.39
CA PHE A 103 19.51 -11.98 20.61
C PHE A 103 20.19 -11.32 21.81
N ASN A 104 20.32 -12.03 22.94
CA ASN A 104 21.02 -11.51 24.11
C ASN A 104 22.49 -11.21 23.77
N GLN A 105 23.18 -12.17 23.14
CA GLN A 105 24.58 -11.99 22.76
C GLN A 105 24.76 -10.82 21.79
N LEU A 106 23.90 -10.66 20.79
CA LEU A 106 23.94 -9.51 19.89
C LEU A 106 23.85 -8.19 20.68
N CYS A 107 22.88 -8.05 21.58
CA CYS A 107 22.69 -6.84 22.38
C CYS A 107 23.93 -6.49 23.21
N ILE A 108 24.62 -7.50 23.77
CA ILE A 108 25.90 -7.33 24.45
C ILE A 108 26.98 -6.86 23.46
N ASP A 109 27.12 -7.53 22.32
CA ASP A 109 28.15 -7.24 21.31
C ASP A 109 28.06 -5.82 20.77
N ILE A 110 26.83 -5.29 20.60
CA ILE A 110 26.59 -3.93 20.10
C ILE A 110 26.54 -2.87 21.22
N GLY A 111 26.83 -3.26 22.46
CA GLY A 111 27.00 -2.33 23.59
C GLY A 111 25.71 -1.89 24.29
N LEU A 112 24.59 -2.58 24.08
CA LEU A 112 23.32 -2.30 24.76
C LEU A 112 23.16 -3.04 26.10
N GLY A 113 24.01 -4.03 26.34
CA GLY A 113 23.90 -4.91 27.49
C GLY A 113 22.76 -5.92 27.34
N GLU A 114 22.38 -6.56 28.44
CA GLU A 114 21.34 -7.58 28.43
C GLU A 114 19.93 -6.95 28.41
N PRO A 115 19.05 -7.36 27.48
CA PRO A 115 17.66 -6.93 27.50
C PRO A 115 16.93 -7.55 28.69
N SER A 116 16.16 -6.72 29.40
CA SER A 116 15.28 -7.17 30.49
C SER A 116 14.10 -8.02 30.02
N ILE A 117 13.63 -7.79 28.79
CA ILE A 117 12.58 -8.57 28.14
C ILE A 117 12.98 -8.77 26.68
N ILE A 118 12.84 -10.01 26.22
CA ILE A 118 12.88 -10.39 24.81
C ILE A 118 11.54 -11.04 24.52
N GLU A 119 10.78 -10.46 23.60
CA GLU A 119 9.48 -10.97 23.19
C GLU A 119 9.45 -11.21 21.69
N ARG A 120 8.73 -12.27 21.30
CA ARG A 120 8.39 -12.50 19.90
C ARG A 120 7.27 -11.53 19.54
N MET A 121 7.46 -10.78 18.47
CA MET A 121 6.40 -9.97 17.88
C MET A 121 5.91 -10.65 16.59
N ASP A 122 4.69 -10.35 16.20
CA ASP A 122 4.21 -10.76 14.88
C ASP A 122 5.05 -10.07 13.81
N GLY A 123 5.54 -10.88 12.86
CA GLY A 123 6.34 -10.42 11.74
C GLY A 123 5.74 -10.95 10.45
N GLY A 124 5.75 -10.14 9.40
CA GLY A 124 5.21 -10.48 8.08
C GLY A 124 6.06 -11.50 7.32
N SER A 125 5.83 -11.62 6.02
CA SER A 125 6.54 -12.56 5.13
C SER A 125 8.02 -12.20 4.89
N TYR A 126 8.39 -10.93 5.06
CA TYR A 126 9.74 -10.45 4.77
C TYR A 126 10.67 -10.44 5.99
N ASN A 127 10.13 -10.19 7.18
CA ASN A 127 10.95 -9.98 8.37
C ASN A 127 10.44 -10.79 9.57
N ARG A 128 11.37 -11.43 10.29
CA ARG A 128 11.22 -11.82 11.69
C ARG A 128 11.41 -10.58 12.56
N VAL A 129 10.49 -10.36 13.50
CA VAL A 129 10.46 -9.17 14.35
C VAL A 129 10.55 -9.56 15.82
N ILE A 130 11.48 -8.93 16.54
CA ILE A 130 11.75 -9.21 17.95
C ILE A 130 11.64 -7.90 18.76
N GLY A 131 10.84 -7.94 19.82
CA GLY A 131 10.73 -6.85 20.78
C GLY A 131 11.80 -6.98 21.86
N LEU A 132 12.52 -5.89 22.12
CA LEU A 132 13.57 -5.82 23.13
C LEU A 132 13.26 -4.68 24.09
N SER A 133 13.32 -4.96 25.40
CA SER A 133 13.16 -3.93 26.43
C SER A 133 14.38 -3.84 27.32
N PHE A 134 14.91 -2.64 27.51
CA PHE A 134 16.06 -2.36 28.37
C PHE A 134 15.63 -1.44 29.51
N ARG A 135 16.08 -1.73 30.73
CA ARG A 135 15.87 -0.84 31.88
C ARG A 135 17.00 0.19 31.92
N SER A 136 16.64 1.46 31.91
CA SER A 136 17.56 2.59 32.14
C SER A 136 17.06 3.43 33.32
N GLU A 137 17.91 4.34 33.79
CA GLU A 137 17.53 5.31 34.84
C GLU A 137 16.33 6.18 34.42
N SER A 138 16.18 6.41 33.11
CA SER A 138 15.09 7.16 32.50
C SER A 138 13.81 6.35 32.21
N GLY A 139 13.77 5.06 32.54
CA GLY A 139 12.61 4.18 32.34
C GLY A 139 12.90 2.97 31.46
N ILE A 140 11.86 2.45 30.78
CA ILE A 140 12.00 1.29 29.90
C ILE A 140 12.19 1.79 28.46
N GLN A 141 13.34 1.49 27.88
CA GLN A 141 13.60 1.70 26.45
C GLN A 141 13.13 0.49 25.67
N ARG A 142 12.20 0.69 24.73
CA ARG A 142 11.68 -0.37 23.85
C ARG A 142 12.25 -0.25 22.46
N ARG A 143 12.72 -1.36 21.91
CA ARG A 143 13.35 -1.46 20.60
C ARG A 143 12.75 -2.62 19.82
N VAL A 144 12.84 -2.54 18.50
CA VAL A 144 12.44 -3.58 17.57
C VAL A 144 13.66 -3.98 16.76
N LEU A 145 13.92 -5.28 16.72
CA LEU A 145 14.93 -5.89 15.86
C LEU A 145 14.22 -6.56 14.68
N ARG A 146 14.49 -6.07 13.47
CA ARG A 146 14.00 -6.64 12.21
C ARG A 146 15.10 -7.49 11.59
N ILE A 147 14.78 -8.72 11.24
CA ILE A 147 15.70 -9.71 10.67
C ILE A 147 15.04 -10.27 9.41
N PRO A 148 15.65 -10.19 8.23
CA PRO A 148 15.11 -10.78 7.01
C PRO A 148 14.79 -12.25 7.20
N ARG A 149 13.65 -12.69 6.67
CA ARG A 149 13.30 -14.10 6.68
C ARG A 149 14.14 -14.91 5.72
N GLU A 150 14.41 -14.33 4.56
CA GLU A 150 15.29 -14.90 3.58
C GLU A 150 16.55 -14.06 3.44
N TRP A 151 17.70 -14.71 3.50
CA TRP A 151 18.99 -14.10 3.27
C TRP A 151 19.80 -14.94 2.28
N ASP A 152 20.31 -14.29 1.25
CA ASP A 152 21.38 -14.81 0.42
C ASP A 152 22.53 -13.83 0.51
N ALA A 153 23.74 -14.32 0.74
CA ALA A 153 24.94 -13.50 0.75
C ALA A 153 25.26 -12.93 -0.65
N LYS A 154 24.60 -13.42 -1.71
CA LYS A 154 24.60 -12.78 -3.02
C LYS A 154 23.93 -11.41 -2.94
N TRP A 155 24.58 -10.43 -3.57
CA TRP A 155 24.40 -8.99 -3.45
C TRP A 155 22.96 -8.43 -3.34
N SER A 156 21.96 -9.04 -3.99
CA SER A 156 20.60 -8.47 -4.07
C SER A 156 19.88 -8.35 -2.72
N LYS A 157 20.15 -9.23 -1.75
CA LYS A 157 19.48 -9.16 -0.43
C LYS A 157 20.18 -8.24 0.56
N GLN A 158 21.50 -7.98 0.39
CA GLN A 158 22.24 -6.99 1.18
C GLN A 158 21.67 -5.58 0.98
N THR A 159 21.37 -5.25 -0.27
CA THR A 159 20.79 -3.95 -0.64
C THR A 159 19.39 -3.78 -0.08
N ASP A 160 18.60 -4.84 0.15
CA ASP A 160 17.26 -4.72 0.72
C ASP A 160 17.30 -4.20 2.16
N ILE A 161 18.12 -4.78 3.03
CA ILE A 161 18.23 -4.31 4.43
C ILE A 161 18.83 -2.90 4.52
N GLN A 162 19.82 -2.63 3.68
CA GLN A 162 20.38 -1.29 3.54
C GLN A 162 19.29 -0.28 3.12
N ASN A 163 18.48 -0.61 2.13
CA ASN A 163 17.36 0.22 1.67
C ASN A 163 16.36 0.47 2.80
N GLN A 164 15.93 -0.56 3.54
CA GLN A 164 14.99 -0.41 4.66
C GLN A 164 15.50 0.60 5.70
N ALA A 165 16.78 0.50 6.07
CA ALA A 165 17.39 1.40 7.05
C ALA A 165 17.53 2.83 6.50
N GLU A 166 18.14 3.01 5.32
CA GLU A 166 18.39 4.35 4.77
C GLU A 166 17.12 5.11 4.42
N ILE A 167 16.11 4.43 3.86
CA ILE A 167 14.81 5.03 3.57
C ILE A 167 14.17 5.50 4.86
N THR A 168 14.09 4.63 5.88
CA THR A 168 13.52 5.01 7.19
C THR A 168 14.27 6.19 7.79
N MET A 169 15.60 6.19 7.76
CA MET A 169 16.40 7.31 8.23
C MET A 169 16.16 8.60 7.46
N TRP A 170 16.01 8.52 6.13
CA TRP A 170 15.73 9.68 5.30
C TRP A 170 14.34 10.25 5.60
N LEU A 171 13.36 9.36 5.82
CA LEU A 171 11.99 9.72 6.20
C LEU A 171 11.90 10.36 7.60
N GLN A 172 12.84 10.11 8.52
CA GLN A 172 12.88 10.79 9.83
C GLN A 172 13.01 12.32 9.73
N ARG A 173 13.49 12.84 8.60
CA ARG A 173 13.55 14.28 8.35
C ARG A 173 12.17 14.92 8.22
N PHE A 174 11.16 14.11 7.91
CA PHE A 174 9.77 14.52 7.78
C PHE A 174 9.08 14.24 9.12
N ALA A 175 9.11 15.22 10.02
CA ALA A 175 8.58 15.07 11.38
C ALA A 175 7.13 14.57 11.43
N VAL A 176 6.33 14.89 10.41
CA VAL A 176 4.93 14.46 10.29
C VAL A 176 4.77 12.95 10.07
N LEU A 177 5.76 12.28 9.47
CA LEU A 177 5.68 10.85 9.16
C LEU A 177 5.88 9.96 10.40
N ARG A 178 6.52 10.49 11.45
CA ARG A 178 6.73 9.82 12.75
C ARG A 178 7.22 8.37 12.59
N VAL A 179 8.23 8.19 11.75
CA VAL A 179 8.81 6.88 11.44
C VAL A 179 9.74 6.40 12.56
N PRO A 180 10.01 5.08 12.69
CA PRO A 180 10.93 4.56 13.70
C PRO A 180 12.34 5.17 13.60
N LYS A 181 12.95 5.48 14.74
CA LYS A 181 14.37 5.86 14.77
C LYS A 181 15.26 4.63 14.58
N VAL A 182 16.07 4.61 13.52
CA VAL A 182 17.07 3.56 13.28
C VAL A 182 18.28 3.77 14.21
N LEU A 183 18.69 2.72 14.90
CA LEU A 183 19.71 2.76 15.95
C LEU A 183 21.00 2.04 15.54
N ALA A 184 20.87 0.87 14.91
CA ALA A 184 21.99 0.05 14.46
C ALA A 184 21.60 -0.79 13.24
N ILE A 185 22.58 -1.18 12.44
CA ILE A 185 22.41 -2.01 11.26
C ILE A 185 23.60 -2.96 11.11
N ASP A 186 23.34 -4.15 10.60
CA ASP A 186 24.38 -5.00 10.02
C ASP A 186 23.80 -5.68 8.78
N THR A 187 24.36 -5.41 7.61
CA THR A 187 23.98 -6.09 6.37
C THR A 187 24.75 -7.39 6.17
N THR A 188 25.49 -7.88 7.17
CA THR A 188 26.25 -9.13 7.07
C THR A 188 25.68 -10.23 7.97
N ALA A 189 26.16 -11.46 7.77
CA ALA A 189 25.95 -12.56 8.71
C ALA A 189 27.11 -12.69 9.73
N ALA A 190 28.05 -11.74 9.75
CA ALA A 190 29.24 -11.76 10.60
C ALA A 190 28.96 -11.22 12.02
N ASN A 191 27.80 -11.57 12.58
CA ASN A 191 27.35 -11.17 13.92
C ASN A 191 26.82 -12.39 14.70
N SER A 192 26.30 -12.14 15.91
CA SER A 192 25.78 -13.18 16.80
C SER A 192 24.47 -13.82 16.34
N LEU A 193 23.69 -13.13 15.48
CA LEU A 193 22.51 -13.71 14.85
C LEU A 193 22.86 -14.65 13.71
N LYS A 194 24.02 -14.49 13.06
CA LYS A 194 24.32 -15.12 11.76
C LYS A 194 23.35 -14.68 10.65
N SER A 195 22.81 -13.49 10.79
CA SER A 195 21.85 -12.88 9.86
C SER A 195 22.01 -11.36 9.89
N PRO A 196 21.77 -10.66 8.78
CA PRO A 196 21.64 -9.21 8.81
C PRO A 196 20.48 -8.77 9.71
N TYR A 197 20.50 -7.52 10.14
CA TYR A 197 19.43 -6.92 10.92
C TYR A 197 19.39 -5.39 10.81
N VAL A 198 18.21 -4.85 11.14
CA VAL A 198 18.02 -3.44 11.50
C VAL A 198 17.47 -3.38 12.92
N LEU A 199 18.10 -2.57 13.77
CA LEU A 199 17.60 -2.25 15.11
C LEU A 199 17.01 -0.84 15.08
N GLN A 200 15.80 -0.69 15.58
CA GLN A 200 15.09 0.58 15.63
C GLN A 200 14.35 0.79 16.96
N GLU A 201 13.98 2.03 17.26
CA GLU A 201 13.05 2.33 18.35
C GLU A 201 11.68 1.72 18.08
N ARG A 202 11.01 1.28 19.14
CA ARG A 202 9.64 0.80 19.03
C ARG A 202 8.68 1.99 19.06
N ILE A 203 7.88 2.14 17.99
CA ILE A 203 6.77 3.09 17.95
C ILE A 203 5.83 2.80 19.13
N GLN A 204 5.49 3.86 19.86
CA GLN A 204 4.50 3.80 20.93
C GLN A 204 3.09 3.94 20.34
N GLY A 205 2.08 3.50 21.09
CA GLY A 205 0.68 3.60 20.69
C GLY A 205 0.06 2.23 20.42
N ILE A 206 -1.16 2.27 19.93
CA ILE A 206 -1.99 1.12 19.62
C ILE A 206 -2.05 1.00 18.09
N PRO A 207 -1.72 -0.16 17.51
CA PRO A 207 -2.00 -0.44 16.10
C PRO A 207 -3.45 -0.12 15.74
N LEU A 208 -3.69 0.49 14.59
CA LEU A 208 -5.04 0.94 14.22
C LEU A 208 -6.00 -0.23 14.05
N ASP A 209 -5.53 -1.38 13.56
CA ASP A 209 -6.31 -2.63 13.46
C ASP A 209 -6.87 -3.10 14.81
N ASN A 210 -6.11 -2.95 15.89
CA ASN A 210 -6.57 -3.26 17.24
C ASN A 210 -7.73 -2.35 17.63
N LEU A 211 -7.65 -1.07 17.28
CA LEU A 211 -8.66 -0.09 17.64
C LEU A 211 -9.93 -0.24 16.78
N THR A 212 -9.78 -0.47 15.47
CA THR A 212 -10.91 -0.57 14.53
C THR A 212 -11.56 -1.94 14.54
N PHE A 213 -10.79 -3.00 14.81
CA PHE A 213 -11.22 -4.37 14.70
C PHE A 213 -11.05 -5.09 16.04
N GLU A 214 -9.83 -5.33 16.54
CA GLU A 214 -9.60 -6.32 17.61
C GLU A 214 -10.18 -6.00 18.99
N ILE A 215 -10.56 -4.74 19.22
CA ILE A 215 -11.30 -4.32 20.41
C ILE A 215 -12.79 -4.10 20.03
N PRO A 216 -13.61 -5.13 19.70
CA PRO A 216 -15.00 -4.91 19.38
C PRO A 216 -15.88 -5.19 20.60
N GLU A 217 -15.90 -4.26 21.56
CA GLU A 217 -17.10 -3.91 22.33
C GLU A 217 -17.07 -2.38 22.57
N GLN A 218 -17.54 -1.63 21.57
CA GLN A 218 -17.99 -0.22 21.65
C GLN A 218 -16.92 0.88 21.83
N LEU A 219 -16.12 1.16 20.80
CA LEU A 219 -15.73 2.56 20.60
C LEU A 219 -16.96 3.32 20.12
N PRO A 220 -17.42 4.35 20.85
CA PRO A 220 -18.52 5.19 20.40
C PRO A 220 -18.23 5.74 19.00
N MET A 221 -19.27 5.92 18.18
CA MET A 221 -19.11 6.45 16.82
C MET A 221 -18.32 7.77 16.81
N SER A 222 -18.57 8.63 17.81
CA SER A 222 -17.80 9.87 18.01
C SER A 222 -16.28 9.64 18.10
N THR A 223 -15.83 8.62 18.84
CA THR A 223 -14.39 8.28 18.95
C THR A 223 -13.85 7.71 17.64
N ARG A 224 -14.65 6.91 16.92
CA ARG A 224 -14.27 6.39 15.60
C ARG A 224 -14.05 7.53 14.60
N LEU A 225 -14.95 8.51 14.59
CA LEU A 225 -14.84 9.69 13.72
C LEU A 225 -13.65 10.58 14.11
N GLU A 226 -13.35 10.73 15.41
CA GLU A 226 -12.13 11.44 15.85
C GLU A 226 -10.85 10.77 15.33
N VAL A 227 -10.74 9.45 15.49
CA VAL A 227 -9.58 8.68 14.97
C VAL A 227 -9.53 8.78 13.44
N LEU A 228 -10.67 8.64 12.76
CA LEU A 228 -10.76 8.75 11.30
C LEU A 228 -10.24 10.10 10.81
N LYS A 229 -10.63 11.19 11.48
CA LYS A 229 -10.14 12.54 11.19
C LYS A 229 -8.62 12.61 11.36
N THR A 230 -8.08 12.07 12.45
CA THR A 230 -6.63 11.99 12.67
C THR A 230 -5.91 11.24 11.54
N ILE A 231 -6.49 10.13 11.04
CA ILE A 231 -5.91 9.39 9.90
C ILE A 231 -5.99 10.19 8.60
N ALA A 232 -7.12 10.84 8.33
CA ALA A 232 -7.30 11.68 7.14
C ALA A 232 -6.29 12.84 7.14
N GLU A 233 -6.13 13.54 8.26
CA GLU A 233 -5.15 14.62 8.43
C GLU A 233 -3.72 14.14 8.17
N PHE A 234 -3.35 12.94 8.66
CA PHE A 234 -2.06 12.33 8.36
C PHE A 234 -1.87 12.03 6.87
N ILE A 235 -2.88 11.44 6.21
CA ILE A 235 -2.83 11.12 4.78
C ILE A 235 -2.72 12.40 3.94
N ILE A 236 -3.42 13.48 4.31
CA ILE A 236 -3.31 14.78 3.65
C ILE A 236 -1.87 15.30 3.70
N GLU A 237 -1.19 15.18 4.84
CA GLU A 237 0.20 15.60 4.97
C GLU A 237 1.17 14.69 4.20
N LEU A 238 0.90 13.39 4.17
CA LEU A 238 1.64 12.44 3.33
C LEU A 238 1.52 12.83 1.84
N GLU A 239 0.29 13.10 1.38
CA GLU A 239 -0.03 13.53 0.01
C GLU A 239 0.47 14.94 -0.33
N ARG A 240 1.02 15.70 0.63
CA ARG A 240 1.70 16.99 0.38
C ARG A 240 3.21 16.84 0.21
N THR A 241 3.77 15.67 0.48
CA THR A 241 5.20 15.43 0.41
C THR A 241 5.61 15.14 -1.04
N THR A 242 5.99 16.19 -1.78
CA THR A 242 6.43 16.10 -3.18
C THR A 242 7.88 15.64 -3.34
N LEU A 243 8.16 15.01 -4.47
CA LEU A 243 9.47 14.49 -4.85
C LEU A 243 9.73 14.79 -6.33
N ASP A 244 11.00 15.00 -6.69
CA ASP A 244 11.37 15.48 -8.03
C ASP A 244 11.15 14.48 -9.17
N LYS A 245 11.25 13.18 -8.86
CA LYS A 245 11.29 12.12 -9.87
C LYS A 245 10.42 10.95 -9.46
N PRO A 246 9.71 10.30 -10.40
CA PRO A 246 9.07 9.04 -10.11
C PRO A 246 10.13 7.97 -9.83
N GLY A 247 9.76 6.92 -9.12
CA GLY A 247 10.64 5.76 -8.93
C GLY A 247 10.55 5.14 -7.55
N LYS A 248 11.24 4.02 -7.38
CA LYS A 248 11.47 3.42 -6.07
C LYS A 248 12.60 4.15 -5.37
N LEU A 249 12.40 4.49 -4.09
CA LEU A 249 13.48 5.06 -3.28
C LEU A 249 14.50 3.95 -2.97
N VAL A 250 15.78 4.25 -3.16
CA VAL A 250 16.88 3.33 -2.85
C VAL A 250 17.97 4.06 -2.06
N GLY A 251 18.54 3.38 -1.08
CA GLY A 251 19.72 3.84 -0.35
C GLY A 251 20.98 3.73 -1.23
N THR A 252 21.98 4.56 -0.93
CA THR A 252 23.21 4.63 -1.74
C THR A 252 24.46 4.16 -0.99
N HIS A 253 24.32 3.75 0.27
CA HIS A 253 25.43 3.24 1.06
C HIS A 253 25.98 1.94 0.48
N SER A 254 27.31 1.82 0.39
CA SER A 254 27.92 0.60 -0.15
C SER A 254 27.82 -0.56 0.83
N VAL A 255 27.31 -1.70 0.38
CA VAL A 255 27.31 -2.94 1.16
C VAL A 255 28.66 -3.69 1.01
N PRO A 256 29.15 -4.38 2.07
CA PRO A 256 28.53 -4.56 3.38
C PRO A 256 28.58 -3.30 4.26
N TRP A 257 27.52 -3.10 5.05
CA TRP A 257 27.38 -1.98 5.98
C TRP A 257 27.07 -2.50 7.37
N THR A 258 27.95 -2.20 8.32
CA THR A 258 27.77 -2.56 9.73
C THR A 258 27.99 -1.32 10.59
N SER A 259 27.03 -0.99 11.44
CA SER A 259 27.15 0.08 12.43
C SER A 259 26.34 -0.21 13.69
N THR A 260 26.96 0.00 14.85
CA THR A 260 26.31 -0.10 16.17
C THR A 260 25.67 1.21 16.64
N SER A 261 25.93 2.32 15.95
CA SER A 261 25.31 3.63 16.19
C SER A 261 25.22 4.43 14.90
N ILE A 262 24.05 5.01 14.67
CA ILE A 262 23.70 5.67 13.39
C ILE A 262 23.42 7.18 13.58
N ASP A 263 23.56 7.71 14.80
CA ASP A 263 23.20 9.09 15.16
C ASP A 263 23.91 10.19 14.33
N SER A 264 25.08 9.89 13.75
CA SER A 264 25.85 10.83 12.92
C SER A 264 25.70 10.59 11.41
N PHE A 265 24.95 9.58 11.00
CA PHE A 265 24.83 9.20 9.59
C PHE A 265 23.76 10.05 8.89
N THR A 266 24.12 10.60 7.72
CA THR A 266 23.21 11.36 6.87
C THR A 266 22.80 10.48 5.69
N PRO A 267 21.55 9.99 5.64
CA PRO A 267 21.10 9.08 4.59
C PRO A 267 21.04 9.81 3.25
N ARG A 268 21.33 9.06 2.19
CA ARG A 268 21.32 9.52 0.80
C ARG A 268 20.45 8.59 -0.02
N ILE A 269 19.40 9.15 -0.61
CA ILE A 269 18.41 8.42 -1.40
C ILE A 269 18.55 8.77 -2.87
N GLU A 270 18.44 7.74 -3.70
CA GLU A 270 18.28 7.85 -5.15
C GLU A 270 16.92 7.26 -5.58
N PHE A 271 16.56 7.49 -6.85
CA PHE A 271 15.33 7.00 -7.46
C PHE A 271 15.68 5.95 -8.51
N ALA A 272 15.37 4.69 -8.22
CA ALA A 272 15.43 3.60 -9.19
C ALA A 272 14.14 3.55 -10.03
N GLY A 273 14.23 3.03 -11.24
CA GLY A 273 13.07 2.77 -12.08
C GLY A 273 12.18 1.65 -11.54
N PHE A 274 11.00 1.53 -12.15
CA PHE A 274 10.08 0.43 -11.90
C PHE A 274 10.54 -0.75 -12.74
N SER A 275 11.30 -1.67 -12.14
CA SER A 275 11.77 -2.85 -12.83
C SER A 275 10.63 -3.86 -12.96
N PRO A 276 10.48 -4.50 -14.14
CA PRO A 276 9.54 -5.60 -14.29
C PRO A 276 9.94 -6.75 -13.35
N ASN A 277 11.23 -7.06 -13.22
CA ASN A 277 11.71 -8.07 -12.30
C ASN A 277 12.02 -7.42 -10.94
N SER A 278 11.36 -7.89 -9.86
CA SER A 278 11.58 -7.38 -8.50
C SER A 278 13.04 -7.54 -8.01
N MET A 279 13.83 -8.40 -8.66
CA MET A 279 15.25 -8.60 -8.38
C MET A 279 16.20 -7.69 -9.16
N GLU A 280 15.69 -6.90 -10.12
CA GLU A 280 16.51 -6.03 -10.97
C GLU A 280 16.26 -4.56 -10.67
N SER A 281 17.31 -3.73 -10.74
CA SER A 281 17.18 -2.28 -10.68
C SER A 281 16.99 -1.74 -12.09
N ALA A 282 15.85 -1.11 -12.35
CA ALA A 282 15.67 -0.34 -13.58
C ALA A 282 16.36 1.04 -13.45
N PRO A 283 16.85 1.62 -14.57
CA PRO A 283 17.45 2.94 -14.54
C PRO A 283 16.45 3.99 -14.04
N SER A 284 16.98 5.05 -13.41
CA SER A 284 16.17 6.17 -12.91
C SER A 284 15.31 6.73 -14.04
N PRO A 285 13.99 6.83 -13.87
CA PRO A 285 13.14 7.38 -14.92
C PRO A 285 13.39 8.89 -15.00
N GLU A 286 13.51 9.40 -16.21
CA GLU A 286 13.46 10.84 -16.43
C GLU A 286 12.05 11.36 -16.11
N THR A 287 11.97 12.62 -15.68
CA THR A 287 10.69 13.28 -15.45
C THR A 287 9.94 13.37 -16.77
N GLN A 288 8.77 12.73 -16.83
CA GLN A 288 7.89 12.69 -18.00
C GLN A 288 6.44 12.80 -17.54
N ASP A 289 5.54 13.13 -18.47
CA ASP A 289 4.11 13.08 -18.15
C ASP A 289 3.66 11.63 -17.86
N LEU A 290 2.56 11.51 -17.11
CA LEU A 290 2.07 10.21 -16.66
C LEU A 290 1.78 9.25 -17.83
N PRO A 291 1.14 9.65 -18.94
CA PRO A 291 0.96 8.77 -20.10
C PRO A 291 2.28 8.21 -20.64
N SER A 292 3.30 9.06 -20.79
CA SER A 292 4.62 8.64 -21.29
C SER A 292 5.31 7.69 -20.31
N LEU A 293 5.16 7.93 -19.00
CA LEU A 293 5.64 7.02 -17.96
C LEU A 293 4.99 5.64 -18.07
N LEU A 294 3.67 5.58 -18.14
CA LEU A 294 2.94 4.32 -18.27
C LEU A 294 3.29 3.60 -19.57
N SER A 295 3.38 4.32 -20.70
CA SER A 295 3.77 3.72 -21.99
C SER A 295 5.18 3.12 -21.94
N THR A 296 6.12 3.82 -21.30
CA THR A 296 7.51 3.35 -21.12
C THR A 296 7.56 2.08 -20.28
N MET A 297 6.83 2.06 -19.16
CA MET A 297 6.75 0.90 -18.28
C MET A 297 6.13 -0.32 -18.99
N ILE A 298 5.04 -0.13 -19.72
CA ILE A 298 4.41 -1.19 -20.54
C ILE A 298 5.39 -1.73 -21.58
N LYS A 299 6.10 -0.85 -22.31
CA LYS A 299 7.09 -1.27 -23.33
C LYS A 299 8.27 -2.02 -22.72
N ALA A 300 8.71 -1.65 -21.53
CA ALA A 300 9.78 -2.36 -20.84
C ALA A 300 9.42 -3.81 -20.52
N HIS A 301 8.14 -4.12 -20.27
CA HIS A 301 7.69 -5.49 -20.13
C HIS A 301 7.67 -6.27 -21.46
N GLN A 302 7.33 -5.62 -22.58
CA GLN A 302 7.36 -6.23 -23.92
C GLN A 302 8.79 -6.63 -24.32
N THR A 303 9.77 -5.73 -24.14
CA THR A 303 11.16 -5.98 -24.55
C THR A 303 11.85 -7.13 -23.80
N ASN A 304 11.31 -7.52 -22.64
CA ASN A 304 11.89 -8.55 -21.79
C ASN A 304 11.23 -9.93 -21.95
N ARG A 305 10.31 -10.11 -22.91
CA ARG A 305 9.55 -11.35 -23.11
C ARG A 305 9.75 -11.95 -24.50
N THR A 306 9.48 -13.26 -24.61
CA THR A 306 9.63 -14.07 -25.83
C THR A 306 8.30 -14.64 -26.34
N GLN A 307 7.18 -14.31 -25.70
CA GLN A 307 5.84 -14.82 -25.98
C GLN A 307 4.88 -13.66 -26.30
N ASP A 308 3.72 -14.03 -26.85
CA ASP A 308 2.66 -13.19 -27.43
C ASP A 308 2.45 -11.84 -26.71
N ASP A 309 2.47 -10.76 -27.50
CA ASP A 309 2.47 -9.36 -27.07
C ASP A 309 1.06 -8.74 -27.03
N ALA A 310 0.02 -9.49 -27.42
CA ALA A 310 -1.34 -8.99 -27.62
C ALA A 310 -1.91 -8.25 -26.39
N GLN A 311 -1.67 -8.75 -25.16
CA GLN A 311 -2.16 -8.08 -23.95
C GLN A 311 -1.50 -6.71 -23.75
N TRP A 312 -0.20 -6.60 -24.01
CA TRP A 312 0.54 -5.34 -23.85
C TRP A 312 0.20 -4.32 -24.92
N GLU A 313 -0.01 -4.78 -26.17
CA GLU A 313 -0.52 -3.94 -27.25
C GLU A 313 -1.90 -3.37 -26.91
N MET A 314 -2.80 -4.21 -26.38
CA MET A 314 -4.11 -3.76 -25.92
C MET A 314 -4.00 -2.73 -24.78
N LEU A 315 -3.08 -2.90 -23.82
CA LEU A 315 -2.86 -1.90 -22.78
C LEU A 315 -2.37 -0.54 -23.35
N GLN A 316 -1.57 -0.56 -24.42
CA GLN A 316 -1.18 0.68 -25.13
C GLN A 316 -2.37 1.31 -25.87
N VAL A 317 -3.26 0.51 -26.46
CA VAL A 317 -4.50 1.00 -27.07
C VAL A 317 -5.37 1.69 -26.03
N VAL A 318 -5.63 1.03 -24.89
CA VAL A 318 -6.39 1.60 -23.77
C VAL A 318 -5.74 2.88 -23.24
N LEU A 319 -4.41 2.92 -23.12
CA LEU A 319 -3.70 4.14 -22.74
C LEU A 319 -3.96 5.29 -23.74
N GLY A 320 -3.89 5.01 -25.04
CA GLY A 320 -4.20 6.00 -26.09
C GLY A 320 -5.64 6.49 -26.02
N GLU A 321 -6.59 5.59 -25.72
CA GLU A 321 -7.99 5.93 -25.52
C GLU A 321 -8.25 6.80 -24.28
N MET A 322 -7.53 6.55 -23.18
CA MET A 322 -7.56 7.38 -21.98
C MET A 322 -7.00 8.78 -22.26
N VAL A 323 -5.93 8.88 -23.04
CA VAL A 323 -5.38 10.19 -23.48
C VAL A 323 -6.39 10.94 -24.33
N ALA A 324 -7.03 10.28 -25.31
CA ALA A 324 -8.02 10.91 -26.18
C ALA A 324 -9.29 11.38 -25.46
N ARG A 325 -9.55 10.88 -24.25
CA ARG A 325 -10.68 11.23 -23.39
C ARG A 325 -10.31 12.18 -22.25
N ASP A 326 -9.13 12.79 -22.30
CA ASP A 326 -8.63 13.72 -21.30
C ASP A 326 -8.59 13.13 -19.87
N CYS A 327 -8.34 11.82 -19.73
CA CYS A 327 -8.22 11.18 -18.41
C CYS A 327 -6.99 11.68 -17.63
N PHE A 328 -5.99 12.24 -18.30
CA PHE A 328 -4.73 12.70 -17.69
C PHE A 328 -4.68 14.22 -17.62
N LYS A 329 -4.29 14.74 -16.46
CA LYS A 329 -4.11 16.17 -16.20
C LYS A 329 -2.63 16.49 -16.20
N SER A 330 -2.28 17.75 -16.50
CA SER A 330 -0.90 18.21 -16.42
C SER A 330 -0.29 18.07 -15.02
N SER A 331 -1.12 18.19 -13.98
CA SER A 331 -0.75 17.97 -12.58
C SER A 331 -0.32 16.53 -12.26
N ASP A 332 -0.68 15.56 -13.09
CA ASP A 332 -0.30 14.15 -12.90
C ASP A 332 1.19 13.88 -13.17
N SER A 333 1.97 14.91 -13.51
CA SER A 333 3.43 14.83 -13.62
C SER A 333 4.15 15.09 -12.29
N ILE A 334 3.45 15.60 -11.27
CA ILE A 334 4.02 15.89 -9.95
C ILE A 334 4.04 14.59 -9.15
N ASN A 335 5.21 14.23 -8.61
CA ASN A 335 5.38 13.00 -7.85
C ASN A 335 5.31 13.26 -6.35
N PHE A 336 4.75 12.30 -5.64
CA PHE A 336 4.48 12.34 -4.21
C PHE A 336 5.04 11.10 -3.54
N LEU A 337 5.35 11.24 -2.26
CA LEU A 337 5.75 10.12 -1.41
C LEU A 337 4.58 9.14 -1.26
N TRP A 338 4.82 7.89 -1.65
CA TRP A 338 3.81 6.85 -1.61
C TRP A 338 4.26 5.68 -0.72
N HIS A 339 3.51 5.49 0.36
CA HIS A 339 3.55 4.27 1.17
C HIS A 339 2.66 3.22 0.50
N TRP A 340 3.26 2.23 -0.15
CA TRP A 340 2.54 1.26 -0.97
C TRP A 340 1.63 0.33 -0.14
N ASP A 341 2.04 0.04 1.11
CA ASP A 341 1.33 -0.87 2.02
C ASP A 341 0.74 -0.13 3.25
N LEU A 342 0.11 1.02 2.99
CA LEU A 342 -0.46 1.85 4.06
C LEU A 342 -1.76 1.24 4.56
N GLU A 343 -1.63 0.39 5.59
CA GLU A 343 -2.70 -0.40 6.16
C GLU A 343 -2.83 -0.21 7.68
N PRO A 344 -3.99 -0.54 8.29
CA PRO A 344 -4.22 -0.36 9.73
C PRO A 344 -3.15 -0.96 10.64
N ARG A 345 -2.65 -2.16 10.32
CA ARG A 345 -1.57 -2.83 11.08
C ARG A 345 -0.26 -2.05 11.13
N HIS A 346 -0.07 -1.10 10.20
CA HIS A 346 1.15 -0.30 10.05
C HIS A 346 1.03 1.11 10.61
N ILE A 347 -0.19 1.52 11.02
CA ILE A 347 -0.46 2.84 11.58
C ILE A 347 -0.69 2.69 13.08
N PHE A 348 0.04 3.45 13.88
CA PHE A 348 -0.13 3.49 15.32
C PHE A 348 -0.78 4.80 15.71
N VAL A 349 -1.74 4.71 16.62
CA VAL A 349 -2.44 5.86 17.19
C VAL A 349 -2.28 5.90 18.70
N GLY A 350 -2.30 7.11 19.25
CA GLY A 350 -2.26 7.35 20.69
C GLY A 350 -2.98 8.62 21.05
N LYS A 351 -3.23 8.82 22.34
CA LYS A 351 -3.67 10.12 22.85
C LYS A 351 -2.45 10.93 23.26
N SER A 352 -2.39 12.15 22.74
CA SER A 352 -1.46 13.18 23.21
C SER A 352 -1.70 13.50 24.69
N GLU A 353 -0.78 14.27 25.30
CA GLU A 353 -0.95 14.78 26.68
C GLU A 353 -2.25 15.57 26.86
N SER A 354 -2.75 16.19 25.78
CA SER A 354 -4.02 16.93 25.76
C SER A 354 -5.26 16.03 25.68
N GLY A 355 -5.09 14.71 25.55
CA GLY A 355 -6.17 13.75 25.39
C GLY A 355 -6.68 13.59 23.96
N LYS A 356 -6.18 14.39 22.99
CA LYS A 356 -6.53 14.27 21.57
C LYS A 356 -5.83 13.08 20.92
N TRP A 357 -6.53 12.38 20.03
CA TRP A 357 -5.96 11.35 19.18
C TRP A 357 -4.93 11.93 18.21
N GLU A 358 -3.85 11.18 18.00
CA GLU A 358 -2.80 11.48 17.03
C GLU A 358 -2.23 10.18 16.45
N VAL A 359 -1.75 10.22 15.21
CA VAL A 359 -0.90 9.15 14.66
C VAL A 359 0.41 9.19 15.42
N SER A 360 0.71 8.20 16.25
CA SER A 360 1.94 8.15 17.05
C SER A 360 3.13 7.61 16.24
N GLY A 361 2.87 6.91 15.15
CA GLY A 361 3.88 6.55 14.15
C GLY A 361 3.35 5.64 13.07
N VAL A 362 4.11 5.54 11.98
CA VAL A 362 3.83 4.62 10.87
C VAL A 362 5.08 3.78 10.63
N ILE A 363 4.89 2.48 10.43
CA ILE A 363 5.96 1.51 10.18
C ILE A 363 5.83 0.91 8.78
N ASP A 364 6.78 0.06 8.42
CA ASP A 364 6.80 -0.68 7.16
C ASP A 364 6.92 0.20 5.90
N TRP A 365 7.72 1.25 6.03
CA TRP A 365 8.23 2.09 4.93
C TRP A 365 9.24 1.37 4.02
N ASP A 366 9.17 0.04 3.96
CA ASP A 366 9.95 -0.73 3.02
C ASP A 366 9.36 -0.50 1.62
N ASP A 367 10.20 -0.44 0.58
CA ASP A 367 9.73 -0.30 -0.82
C ASP A 367 8.86 0.94 -1.11
N VAL A 368 9.15 2.05 -0.42
CA VAL A 368 8.55 3.37 -0.65
C VAL A 368 8.83 3.87 -2.07
N LYS A 369 7.82 4.51 -2.66
CA LYS A 369 7.87 4.96 -4.05
C LYS A 369 7.57 6.45 -4.13
N SER A 370 8.02 7.05 -5.22
CA SER A 370 7.61 8.35 -5.68
C SER A 370 6.72 8.18 -6.90
N MET A 371 5.48 8.64 -6.80
CA MET A 371 4.44 8.42 -7.81
C MET A 371 3.54 9.63 -7.98
N PRO A 372 2.96 9.84 -9.18
CA PRO A 372 1.85 10.77 -9.36
C PRO A 372 0.70 10.53 -8.39
N LEU A 373 0.12 11.62 -7.88
CA LEU A 373 -0.90 11.59 -6.82
C LEU A 373 -2.12 10.74 -7.17
N VAL A 374 -2.57 10.81 -8.43
CA VAL A 374 -3.69 9.99 -8.92
C VAL A 374 -3.43 8.49 -8.77
N LEU A 375 -2.17 8.06 -8.79
CA LEU A 375 -1.77 6.67 -8.58
C LEU A 375 -1.76 6.26 -7.10
N THR A 376 -1.66 7.20 -6.17
CA THR A 376 -1.55 6.92 -4.73
C THR A 376 -2.92 6.94 -4.03
N ARG A 377 -3.94 7.53 -4.67
CA ARG A 377 -5.30 7.75 -4.14
C ARG A 377 -6.25 6.58 -4.38
N ALA A 378 -5.85 5.38 -3.97
CA ALA A 378 -6.81 4.28 -3.86
C ALA A 378 -7.83 4.57 -2.73
N PRO A 379 -9.11 4.16 -2.88
CA PRO A 379 -10.07 4.24 -1.79
C PRO A 379 -9.49 3.57 -0.54
N ARG A 380 -9.55 4.25 0.61
CA ARG A 380 -9.07 3.70 1.89
C ARG A 380 -10.12 2.79 2.49
N SER A 381 -10.59 1.83 1.69
CA SER A 381 -11.69 0.94 2.02
C SER A 381 -11.47 0.24 3.36
N TRP A 382 -10.23 -0.09 3.71
CA TRP A 382 -9.85 -0.66 5.00
C TRP A 382 -10.29 0.17 6.24
N LEU A 383 -10.67 1.44 6.10
CA LEU A 383 -11.24 2.25 7.20
C LEU A 383 -12.71 1.90 7.49
N TRP A 384 -13.43 1.36 6.51
CA TRP A 384 -14.87 1.14 6.56
C TRP A 384 -15.29 -0.26 6.08
N PHE A 385 -14.37 -1.05 5.51
CA PHE A 385 -14.50 -2.44 5.10
C PHE A 385 -13.31 -3.26 5.59
N TYR A 386 -13.56 -4.38 6.26
CA TYR A 386 -12.51 -5.29 6.71
C TYR A 386 -12.90 -6.73 6.38
N GLU A 387 -12.32 -7.25 5.31
CA GLU A 387 -12.64 -8.51 4.64
C GLU A 387 -12.79 -9.70 5.60
N GLU A 388 -11.96 -9.77 6.66
CA GLU A 388 -11.98 -10.87 7.63
C GLU A 388 -13.18 -10.88 8.58
N ARG A 389 -13.95 -9.78 8.66
CA ARG A 389 -15.08 -9.64 9.61
C ARG A 389 -16.44 -9.46 8.98
N PHE A 390 -16.49 -9.15 7.70
CA PHE A 390 -17.78 -9.04 7.05
C PHE A 390 -18.29 -10.44 6.69
N GLU A 391 -19.51 -10.74 7.12
CA GLU A 391 -20.32 -11.89 6.66
C GLU A 391 -20.48 -11.91 5.12
N TYR A 392 -20.07 -10.82 4.46
CA TYR A 392 -20.02 -10.61 3.02
C TYR A 392 -18.75 -11.15 2.35
N CYS A 393 -17.90 -11.92 3.04
CA CYS A 393 -16.80 -12.65 2.40
C CYS A 393 -17.26 -13.47 1.19
N ASN A 394 -18.51 -13.97 1.22
CA ASN A 394 -19.16 -14.67 0.12
C ASN A 394 -19.72 -13.75 -0.99
N ASN A 395 -19.88 -12.45 -0.74
CA ASN A 395 -20.33 -11.47 -1.73
C ASN A 395 -19.17 -10.83 -2.49
N PHE A 396 -17.93 -11.11 -2.10
CA PHE A 396 -16.77 -10.67 -2.87
C PHE A 396 -16.68 -11.47 -4.15
N THR A 397 -17.14 -10.85 -5.22
CA THR A 397 -16.92 -11.35 -6.56
C THR A 397 -15.46 -11.14 -6.93
N PHE A 398 -14.87 -12.10 -7.64
CA PHE A 398 -13.63 -11.86 -8.35
C PHE A 398 -13.83 -10.62 -9.26
N PRO A 399 -12.99 -9.56 -9.19
CA PRO A 399 -11.61 -9.52 -8.66
C PRO A 399 -11.41 -8.88 -7.28
N TRP A 400 -12.45 -8.60 -6.48
CA TRP A 400 -12.34 -7.79 -5.25
C TRP A 400 -11.49 -8.39 -4.10
N ASN A 401 -10.98 -9.62 -4.21
CA ASN A 401 -10.17 -10.31 -3.19
C ASN A 401 -8.83 -9.59 -2.90
N GLY A 402 -8.89 -8.46 -2.16
CA GLY A 402 -7.78 -7.56 -1.86
C GLY A 402 -7.40 -6.59 -2.99
N ASP A 403 -8.20 -6.45 -4.04
CA ASP A 403 -7.92 -5.47 -5.11
C ASP A 403 -8.52 -4.10 -4.77
N TYR A 404 -7.73 -3.24 -4.13
CA TYR A 404 -8.13 -1.86 -3.77
C TYR A 404 -8.54 -0.99 -4.96
N ASP A 405 -8.25 -1.43 -6.19
CA ASP A 405 -8.65 -0.76 -7.44
C ASP A 405 -9.88 -1.41 -8.09
N ALA A 406 -10.57 -2.34 -7.41
CA ALA A 406 -11.88 -2.86 -7.83
C ALA A 406 -13.02 -1.97 -7.28
N PRO A 407 -14.14 -1.82 -8.03
CA PRO A 407 -15.27 -1.02 -7.57
C PRO A 407 -15.91 -1.65 -6.32
N LEU A 408 -16.23 -0.81 -5.34
CA LEU A 408 -16.92 -1.20 -4.11
C LEU A 408 -18.44 -1.16 -4.33
N ASP A 409 -18.98 -2.08 -5.12
CA ASP A 409 -20.44 -2.24 -5.28
C ASP A 409 -21.02 -3.09 -4.14
N LEU A 410 -20.69 -2.72 -2.91
CA LEU A 410 -21.11 -3.43 -1.72
C LEU A 410 -22.26 -2.69 -1.03
N PRO A 411 -23.33 -3.38 -0.61
CA PRO A 411 -24.38 -2.78 0.20
C PRO A 411 -23.78 -2.35 1.55
N LEU A 412 -23.67 -1.04 1.74
CA LEU A 412 -23.17 -0.46 2.97
C LEU A 412 -24.28 -0.31 3.99
N ASN A 413 -24.03 -0.74 5.23
CA ASN A 413 -24.88 -0.35 6.34
C ASN A 413 -24.66 1.13 6.68
N GLN A 414 -25.58 1.71 7.45
CA GLN A 414 -25.59 3.14 7.76
C GLN A 414 -24.29 3.64 8.42
N ASP A 415 -23.76 2.91 9.40
CA ASP A 415 -22.53 3.27 10.10
C ASP A 415 -21.33 3.32 9.17
N VAL A 416 -21.22 2.33 8.28
CA VAL A 416 -20.13 2.25 7.31
C VAL A 416 -20.24 3.37 6.27
N THR A 417 -21.45 3.68 5.81
CA THR A 417 -21.71 4.83 4.93
C THR A 417 -21.26 6.13 5.59
N ILE A 418 -21.59 6.35 6.86
CA ILE A 418 -21.20 7.56 7.60
C ILE A 418 -19.67 7.69 7.69
N VAL A 419 -18.97 6.61 8.04
CA VAL A 419 -17.50 6.62 8.12
C VAL A 419 -16.88 6.95 6.76
N LYS A 420 -17.34 6.30 5.69
CA LYS A 420 -16.86 6.55 4.33
C LYS A 420 -17.10 8.01 3.92
N GLU A 421 -18.33 8.50 4.04
CA GLU A 421 -18.69 9.87 3.66
C GLU A 421 -17.92 10.92 4.47
N TYR A 422 -17.70 10.67 5.76
CA TYR A 422 -16.92 11.57 6.61
C TYR A 422 -15.47 11.66 6.15
N PHE A 423 -14.84 10.53 5.87
CA PHE A 423 -13.46 10.49 5.37
C PHE A 423 -13.33 11.16 4.00
N ASP A 424 -14.17 10.75 3.04
CA ASP A 424 -14.15 11.28 1.67
C ASP A 424 -14.34 12.80 1.66
N ARG A 425 -15.21 13.32 2.53
CA ARG A 425 -15.44 14.76 2.64
C ARG A 425 -14.21 15.51 3.16
N ILE A 426 -13.56 15.01 4.22
CA ILE A 426 -12.32 15.63 4.74
C ILE A 426 -11.26 15.66 3.63
N MET A 427 -11.09 14.56 2.90
CA MET A 427 -10.14 14.48 1.81
C MET A 427 -10.50 15.43 0.64
N GLN A 428 -11.77 15.50 0.25
CA GLN A 428 -12.26 16.39 -0.81
C GLN A 428 -12.16 17.88 -0.45
N GLU A 429 -12.38 18.23 0.82
CA GLU A 429 -12.19 19.60 1.32
C GLU A 429 -10.71 20.02 1.29
N ALA A 430 -9.80 19.08 1.59
CA ALA A 430 -8.37 19.31 1.52
C ALA A 430 -7.86 19.41 0.07
N ASP A 431 -8.44 18.62 -0.84
CA ASP A 431 -8.15 18.65 -2.27
C ASP A 431 -9.41 18.33 -3.12
N PRO A 432 -9.97 19.32 -3.86
CA PRO A 432 -11.16 19.11 -4.69
C PRO A 432 -11.00 18.04 -5.78
N THR A 433 -9.77 17.67 -6.14
CA THR A 433 -9.50 16.60 -7.11
C THR A 433 -9.61 15.19 -6.51
N TYR A 434 -9.66 15.06 -5.19
CA TYR A 434 -9.64 13.78 -4.49
C TYR A 434 -10.70 12.80 -5.00
N MET A 435 -11.94 13.24 -5.19
CA MET A 435 -13.04 12.35 -5.61
C MET A 435 -12.85 11.84 -7.04
N ASP A 436 -12.37 12.69 -7.94
CA ASP A 436 -12.11 12.32 -9.33
C ASP A 436 -10.86 11.42 -9.44
N ASP A 437 -9.82 11.70 -8.64
CA ASP A 437 -8.64 10.85 -8.56
C ASP A 437 -8.95 9.50 -7.90
N THR A 438 -9.82 9.46 -6.90
CA THR A 438 -10.10 8.23 -6.13
C THR A 438 -11.13 7.35 -6.82
N TYR A 439 -12.27 7.93 -7.20
CA TYR A 439 -13.45 7.20 -7.70
C TYR A 439 -13.79 7.50 -9.17
N GLY A 440 -13.28 8.59 -9.72
CA GLY A 440 -13.50 9.00 -11.11
C GLY A 440 -12.43 8.48 -12.06
N ARG A 441 -11.76 9.39 -12.78
CA ARG A 441 -10.71 9.02 -13.75
C ARG A 441 -9.59 8.17 -13.15
N GLY A 442 -9.21 8.43 -11.89
CA GLY A 442 -8.02 7.82 -11.32
C GLY A 442 -8.19 6.34 -10.99
N PHE A 443 -9.43 5.87 -10.81
CA PHE A 443 -9.76 4.45 -10.75
C PHE A 443 -9.23 3.71 -11.99
N TRP A 444 -9.52 4.22 -13.19
CA TRP A 444 -9.07 3.60 -14.43
C TRP A 444 -7.57 3.70 -14.62
N ILE A 445 -6.99 4.87 -14.32
CA ILE A 445 -5.56 5.10 -14.44
C ILE A 445 -4.77 4.16 -13.53
N ARG A 446 -5.22 3.94 -12.28
CA ARG A 446 -4.56 3.01 -11.36
C ARG A 446 -4.64 1.56 -11.83
N ARG A 447 -5.79 1.11 -12.33
CA ARG A 447 -5.93 -0.24 -12.89
C ARG A 447 -4.96 -0.48 -14.04
N LEU A 448 -4.84 0.47 -14.98
CA LEU A 448 -3.85 0.41 -16.06
C LEU A 448 -2.41 0.43 -15.51
N ALA A 449 -2.12 1.36 -14.59
CA ALA A 449 -0.79 1.54 -14.02
C ALA A 449 -0.31 0.32 -13.23
N ARG A 450 -1.23 -0.45 -12.64
CA ARG A 450 -0.91 -1.71 -11.98
C ARG A 450 -0.28 -2.71 -12.94
N PHE A 451 -0.83 -2.89 -14.14
CA PHE A 451 -0.21 -3.77 -15.14
C PHE A 451 1.12 -3.21 -15.64
N ALA A 452 1.21 -1.89 -15.83
CA ALA A 452 2.45 -1.25 -16.24
C ALA A 452 3.57 -1.46 -15.20
N ARG A 453 3.23 -1.48 -13.91
CA ARG A 453 4.18 -1.58 -12.79
C ARG A 453 4.51 -3.02 -12.42
N ASP A 454 3.49 -3.85 -12.28
CA ASP A 454 3.58 -5.19 -11.71
C ASP A 454 3.55 -6.28 -12.78
N GLY A 455 3.17 -5.98 -14.01
CA GLY A 455 3.02 -6.96 -15.08
C GLY A 455 2.13 -8.17 -14.77
N PHE A 456 2.44 -9.29 -15.43
CA PHE A 456 1.66 -10.53 -15.38
C PHE A 456 2.51 -11.68 -14.83
N TYR A 457 2.34 -12.03 -13.56
CA TYR A 457 3.13 -13.08 -12.89
C TYR A 457 2.33 -14.30 -12.45
N SER A 458 1.01 -14.17 -12.40
CA SER A 458 0.11 -15.22 -11.97
C SER A 458 -1.13 -15.31 -12.86
N PRO A 459 -1.84 -16.46 -12.87
CA PRO A 459 -3.15 -16.57 -13.52
C PRO A 459 -4.15 -15.49 -13.07
N TRP A 460 -4.00 -14.97 -11.85
CA TRP A 460 -4.84 -13.90 -11.32
C TRP A 460 -4.65 -12.57 -12.04
N ASP A 461 -3.43 -12.27 -12.50
CA ASP A 461 -3.15 -11.04 -13.23
C ASP A 461 -3.82 -11.04 -14.61
N PHE A 462 -3.88 -12.20 -15.26
CA PHE A 462 -4.59 -12.37 -16.53
C PHE A 462 -6.10 -12.19 -16.36
N ARG A 463 -6.70 -12.83 -15.34
CA ARG A 463 -8.12 -12.63 -15.06
C ARG A 463 -8.44 -11.17 -14.67
N ARG A 464 -7.54 -10.50 -13.93
CA ARG A 464 -7.68 -9.07 -13.61
C ARG A 464 -7.65 -8.23 -14.89
N TYR A 465 -6.78 -8.56 -15.83
CA TYR A 465 -6.71 -7.90 -17.14
C TYR A 465 -7.97 -8.11 -17.96
N GLU A 466 -8.47 -9.34 -18.08
CA GLU A 466 -9.71 -9.64 -18.80
C GLU A 466 -10.86 -8.79 -18.24
N LYS A 467 -11.00 -8.76 -16.92
CA LYS A 467 -12.01 -7.93 -16.24
C LYS A 467 -11.79 -6.44 -16.44
N PHE A 468 -10.53 -5.97 -16.46
CA PHE A 468 -10.22 -4.57 -16.73
C PHE A 468 -10.63 -4.16 -18.15
N ILE A 469 -10.34 -4.99 -19.16
CA ILE A 469 -10.74 -4.73 -20.54
C ILE A 469 -12.27 -4.76 -20.68
N GLU A 470 -12.93 -5.76 -20.10
CA GLU A 470 -14.40 -5.83 -20.06
C GLU A 470 -15.02 -4.57 -19.44
N ASP A 471 -14.54 -4.17 -18.27
CA ASP A 471 -15.02 -3.00 -17.55
C ASP A 471 -14.76 -1.70 -18.31
N TRP A 472 -13.57 -1.58 -18.90
CA TRP A 472 -13.21 -0.42 -19.71
C TRP A 472 -14.13 -0.29 -20.94
N ASN A 473 -14.38 -1.40 -21.64
CA ASN A 473 -15.29 -1.44 -22.78
C ASN A 473 -16.73 -1.06 -22.37
N ASN A 474 -17.20 -1.58 -21.23
CA ASN A 474 -18.50 -1.21 -20.69
C ASN A 474 -18.57 0.27 -20.31
N TYR A 475 -17.49 0.82 -19.73
CA TYR A 475 -17.40 2.21 -19.30
C TYR A 475 -17.43 3.20 -20.47
N ILE A 476 -16.75 2.89 -21.57
CA ILE A 476 -16.79 3.73 -22.77
C ILE A 476 -18.12 3.63 -23.53
N GLY A 477 -18.97 2.67 -23.15
CA GLY A 477 -20.25 2.33 -23.79
C GLY A 477 -20.05 1.72 -25.19
N ASP A 478 -21.12 1.17 -25.78
CA ASP A 478 -21.21 0.84 -27.21
C ASP A 478 -21.17 2.13 -28.09
N VAL A 479 -20.10 2.90 -27.95
CA VAL A 479 -19.55 3.81 -28.95
C VAL A 479 -18.20 3.24 -29.42
N GLY A 480 -18.16 1.92 -29.60
CA GLY A 480 -17.19 1.24 -30.48
C GLY A 480 -17.33 1.65 -31.96
N SER A 481 -17.94 2.79 -32.29
CA SER A 481 -18.08 3.28 -33.67
C SER A 481 -16.85 4.06 -34.17
N ILE A 482 -15.85 4.32 -33.32
CA ILE A 482 -14.60 4.95 -33.80
C ILE A 482 -13.58 3.88 -34.23
N TYR A 483 -13.55 2.69 -33.62
CA TYR A 483 -12.59 1.63 -34.01
C TYR A 483 -13.09 0.16 -33.89
N GLY A 484 -14.32 -0.09 -33.43
CA GLY A 484 -14.80 -1.43 -33.08
C GLY A 484 -15.15 -2.38 -34.24
N GLU A 485 -15.39 -1.87 -35.45
CA GLU A 485 -15.65 -2.75 -36.61
C GLU A 485 -14.38 -3.13 -37.39
N ASN A 486 -13.23 -2.47 -37.17
CA ASN A 486 -12.02 -2.75 -37.96
C ASN A 486 -10.90 -3.48 -37.21
N MET A 487 -10.89 -3.54 -35.88
CA MET A 487 -9.77 -4.18 -35.16
C MET A 487 -9.90 -5.71 -35.06
N TYR A 488 -11.13 -6.24 -34.99
CA TYR A 488 -11.35 -7.70 -35.02
C TYR A 488 -11.07 -8.32 -36.39
N HIS A 489 -11.13 -7.54 -37.48
CA HIS A 489 -10.74 -8.00 -38.81
C HIS A 489 -9.21 -7.98 -39.02
N ILE A 490 -8.50 -7.00 -38.48
CA ILE A 490 -7.03 -6.89 -38.66
C ILE A 490 -6.27 -7.99 -37.91
N LEU A 491 -6.76 -8.46 -36.76
CA LEU A 491 -6.10 -9.56 -36.03
C LEU A 491 -6.46 -10.97 -36.53
N LEU A 492 -7.54 -11.12 -37.32
CA LEU A 492 -7.96 -12.41 -37.86
C LEU A 492 -7.54 -12.63 -39.33
N ASP A 493 -7.29 -11.57 -40.09
CA ASP A 493 -6.85 -11.68 -41.49
C ASP A 493 -5.34 -11.98 -41.61
N ASP A 494 -4.50 -11.56 -40.66
CA ASP A 494 -3.06 -11.88 -40.65
C ASP A 494 -2.75 -13.36 -40.29
N VAL A 495 -3.73 -14.08 -39.72
CA VAL A 495 -3.60 -15.53 -39.43
C VAL A 495 -4.05 -16.38 -40.62
N ARG A 496 -4.81 -15.84 -41.58
CA ARG A 496 -5.29 -16.61 -42.75
C ARG A 496 -4.39 -16.51 -43.98
N ASP A 497 -3.59 -15.46 -44.11
CA ASP A 497 -2.74 -15.27 -45.29
C ASP A 497 -1.40 -16.01 -45.25
N ASN A 498 -1.04 -16.64 -44.12
CA ASN A 498 0.16 -17.49 -44.02
C ASN A 498 -0.07 -19.00 -44.31
N HIS A 499 -1.26 -19.40 -44.77
CA HIS A 499 -1.54 -20.80 -45.14
C HIS A 499 -2.01 -21.05 -46.59
N MET A 500 -1.94 -20.06 -47.49
CA MET A 500 -2.27 -20.25 -48.92
C MET A 500 -1.16 -19.76 -49.88
N GLN A 501 0.10 -20.03 -49.56
CA GLN A 501 1.18 -20.15 -50.57
C GLN A 501 1.98 -21.42 -50.33
N GLY A 502 1.44 -22.53 -50.86
CA GLY A 502 2.04 -23.86 -50.81
C GLY A 502 1.28 -24.81 -51.71
N GLY A 503 1.20 -24.48 -53.00
CA GLY A 503 0.71 -25.32 -54.09
C GLY A 503 1.62 -25.16 -55.30
#